data_AF-A0A562PSJ9-F1
#
_entry.id   AF-A0A562PSJ9-F1
#
_cell.length_a   1.000
_cell.length_b   1.000
_cell.length_c   1.000
_cell.angle_alpha   90.00
_cell.angle_beta   90.00
_cell.angle_gamma   90.00
#
_symmetry.space_group_name_H-M   'P 1'
#
loop_
_entity.id
_entity.type
_entity.pdbx_description
1 polymer ?
#
loop_
_entity_poly.entity_id
_entity_poly.type
_entity_poly.pdbx_seq_one_letter_code
_entity_poly.pdbx_strand_id
1 'polypeptide(L)'
;MKYSQAAQRKTVDTFWSDTPACEHSVQLYACETSFIDALEGYAAAGIRGGDAIIVIATPEHREALEQRLAEGGFDVQTAARRGQYIALDARATLDRFVVDGWPDEVRFRALIGDLVATAREHYPCVRAFGEMVGLLWAEGRHAATLELERLWTRLCQEERFPLFCAYSQALFADPAAAELIRAAHARVCPF
;
A
#
# COMPACT_ATOMS: atom_id res chain seq x y z
N MET A 1 24.98 -6.23 -7.67
CA MET A 1 25.52 -5.84 -6.33
C MET A 1 24.52 -6.28 -5.28
N LYS A 2 24.89 -7.17 -4.36
CA LYS A 2 24.01 -7.61 -3.26
C LYS A 2 24.29 -6.72 -2.05
N TYR A 3 23.42 -5.77 -1.75
CA TYR A 3 23.43 -5.08 -0.46
C TYR A 3 23.10 -6.11 0.65
N SER A 4 23.69 -5.95 1.84
CA SER A 4 23.33 -6.80 2.98
C SER A 4 21.90 -6.46 3.44
N GLN A 5 21.16 -7.47 3.92
CA GLN A 5 19.76 -7.32 4.35
C GLN A 5 19.58 -6.18 5.39
N ALA A 6 20.57 -5.98 6.27
CA ALA A 6 20.58 -4.91 7.25
C ALA A 6 20.72 -3.50 6.64
N ALA A 7 21.53 -3.35 5.58
CA ALA A 7 21.67 -2.07 4.88
C ALA A 7 20.41 -1.71 4.08
N GLN A 8 19.76 -2.71 3.50
CA GLN A 8 18.48 -2.55 2.80
C GLN A 8 17.37 -2.13 3.77
N ARG A 9 17.24 -2.79 4.92
CA ARG A 9 16.25 -2.43 5.95
C ARG A 9 16.41 -0.99 6.45
N LYS A 10 17.65 -0.56 6.73
CA LYS A 10 17.93 0.83 7.13
C LYS A 10 17.52 1.86 6.06
N THR A 11 17.67 1.50 4.79
CA THR A 11 17.31 2.38 3.66
C THR A 11 15.79 2.51 3.56
N VAL A 12 15.08 1.40 3.66
CA VAL A 12 13.61 1.35 3.71
C VAL A 12 13.06 2.15 4.89
N ASP A 13 13.62 1.96 6.09
CA ASP A 13 13.20 2.69 7.29
C ASP A 13 13.34 4.21 7.12
N THR A 14 14.45 4.65 6.52
CA THR A 14 14.71 6.08 6.24
C THR A 14 13.74 6.62 5.17
N PHE A 15 13.38 5.80 4.17
CA PHE A 15 12.43 6.20 3.14
C PHE A 15 11.04 6.51 3.74
N TRP A 16 10.60 5.68 4.69
CA TRP A 16 9.27 5.79 5.33
C TRP A 16 9.18 6.80 6.48
N SER A 17 10.30 7.15 7.12
CA SER A 17 10.32 8.21 8.14
C SER A 17 10.02 9.58 7.54
N ASP A 18 10.45 9.79 6.30
CA ASP A 18 10.39 11.07 5.60
C ASP A 18 9.32 11.03 4.50
N THR A 19 8.19 10.37 4.73
CA THR A 19 7.07 10.34 3.76
C THR A 19 6.05 11.46 4.06
N PRO A 20 6.04 12.55 3.28
CA PRO A 20 5.00 13.57 3.34
C PRO A 20 3.59 12.99 3.34
N ALA A 21 2.75 13.58 4.20
CA ALA A 21 1.31 13.39 4.11
C ALA A 21 0.85 13.90 2.74
N CYS A 22 0.17 13.05 1.96
CA CYS A 22 -0.30 13.22 0.57
C CYS A 22 0.53 12.56 -0.54
N GLU A 23 1.69 11.97 -0.23
CA GLU A 23 2.49 11.32 -1.27
C GLU A 23 2.04 9.89 -1.57
N HIS A 24 1.92 9.61 -2.87
CA HIS A 24 1.69 8.28 -3.40
C HIS A 24 3.02 7.68 -3.86
N SER A 25 3.46 6.64 -3.16
CA SER A 25 4.72 5.93 -3.41
C SER A 25 4.47 4.56 -4.01
N VAL A 26 5.39 4.08 -4.85
CA VAL A 26 5.34 2.71 -5.40
C VAL A 26 6.62 1.94 -5.17
N GLN A 27 6.52 0.63 -4.97
CA GLN A 27 7.64 -0.30 -5.08
C GLN A 27 7.41 -1.24 -6.27
N LEU A 28 8.39 -1.33 -7.17
CA LEU A 28 8.43 -2.37 -8.19
C LEU A 28 9.44 -3.42 -7.73
N TYR A 29 8.96 -4.53 -7.18
CA TYR A 29 9.80 -5.52 -6.48
C TYR A 29 10.11 -6.75 -7.34
N ALA A 30 11.32 -7.29 -7.24
CA ALA A 30 11.70 -8.53 -7.93
C ALA A 30 11.64 -9.76 -7.00
N CYS A 31 11.52 -9.54 -5.69
CA CYS A 31 11.60 -10.57 -4.66
C CYS A 31 10.53 -10.31 -3.61
N GLU A 32 9.77 -11.35 -3.24
CA GLU A 32 8.72 -11.24 -2.20
C GLU A 32 9.30 -10.77 -0.87
N THR A 33 10.50 -11.22 -0.51
CA THR A 33 11.14 -10.78 0.73
C THR A 33 11.40 -9.28 0.73
N SER A 34 11.82 -8.68 -0.39
CA SER A 34 12.07 -7.24 -0.43
C SER A 34 10.78 -6.42 -0.41
N PHE A 35 9.70 -6.98 -0.99
CA PHE A 35 8.36 -6.40 -0.87
C PHE A 35 7.88 -6.38 0.58
N ILE A 36 7.91 -7.54 1.24
CA ILE A 36 7.48 -7.65 2.64
C ILE A 36 8.37 -6.80 3.56
N ASP A 37 9.68 -6.73 3.35
CA ASP A 37 10.57 -5.86 4.12
C ASP A 37 10.18 -4.38 3.97
N ALA A 38 9.80 -3.93 2.77
CA ALA A 38 9.33 -2.56 2.54
C ALA A 38 7.98 -2.28 3.21
N LEU A 39 7.03 -3.20 3.06
CA LEU A 39 5.70 -3.10 3.66
C LEU A 39 5.74 -3.14 5.19
N GLU A 40 6.59 -3.99 5.76
CA GLU A 40 6.88 -4.03 7.20
C GLU A 40 7.40 -2.68 7.68
N GLY A 41 8.41 -2.11 7.00
CA GLY A 41 8.95 -0.80 7.34
C GLY A 41 7.89 0.30 7.31
N TYR A 42 7.01 0.29 6.30
CA TYR A 42 5.92 1.25 6.15
C TYR A 42 4.90 1.16 7.30
N ALA A 43 4.41 -0.04 7.59
CA ALA A 43 3.44 -0.29 8.65
C ALA A 43 4.04 -0.04 10.04
N ALA A 44 5.24 -0.54 10.30
CA ALA A 44 5.94 -0.37 11.58
C ALA A 44 6.24 1.10 11.87
N ALA A 45 6.63 1.89 10.87
CA ALA A 45 6.87 3.32 11.03
C ALA A 45 5.58 4.05 11.47
N GLY A 46 4.45 3.74 10.85
CA GLY A 46 3.17 4.33 11.23
C GLY A 46 2.67 3.88 12.60
N ILE A 47 2.76 2.58 12.94
CA ILE A 47 2.39 2.08 14.28
C ILE A 47 3.20 2.76 15.37
N ARG A 48 4.53 2.89 15.18
CA ARG A 48 5.42 3.62 16.10
C ARG A 48 5.09 5.11 16.19
N GLY A 49 4.67 5.71 15.08
CA GLY A 49 4.25 7.11 15.01
C GLY A 49 2.88 7.39 15.63
N GLY A 50 2.11 6.35 15.97
CA GLY A 50 0.74 6.49 16.44
C GLY A 50 -0.29 6.70 15.33
N ASP A 51 0.07 6.40 14.08
CA ASP A 51 -0.83 6.45 12.92
C ASP A 51 -1.72 5.20 12.89
N ALA A 52 -2.91 5.32 12.30
CA ALA A 52 -3.68 4.16 11.85
C ALA A 52 -3.16 3.68 10.48
N ILE A 53 -3.07 2.37 10.29
CA ILE A 53 -2.56 1.72 9.08
C ILE A 53 -3.67 0.89 8.47
N ILE A 54 -4.06 1.24 7.24
CA ILE A 54 -4.97 0.47 6.42
C ILE A 54 -4.13 -0.36 5.45
N VAL A 55 -4.26 -1.68 5.49
CA VAL A 55 -3.55 -2.61 4.61
C VAL A 55 -4.58 -3.37 3.79
N ILE A 56 -4.61 -3.11 2.48
CA ILE A 56 -5.47 -3.80 1.53
C ILE A 56 -4.57 -4.66 0.63
N ALA A 57 -4.41 -5.92 1.00
CA ALA A 57 -3.44 -6.83 0.41
C ALA A 57 -4.03 -8.24 0.22
N THR A 58 -3.36 -9.09 -0.54
CA THR A 58 -3.73 -10.51 -0.65
C THR A 58 -3.63 -11.19 0.72
N PRO A 59 -4.38 -12.29 0.96
CA PRO A 59 -4.28 -13.04 2.21
C PRO A 59 -2.85 -13.43 2.55
N GLU A 60 -2.09 -13.89 1.55
CA GLU A 60 -0.71 -14.33 1.69
C GLU A 60 0.21 -13.20 2.16
N HIS A 61 0.09 -12.01 1.58
CA HIS A 61 0.92 -10.87 1.95
C HIS A 61 0.51 -10.25 3.29
N ARG A 62 -0.78 -10.28 3.65
CA ARG A 62 -1.22 -9.86 4.99
C ARG A 62 -0.65 -10.78 6.06
N GLU A 63 -0.75 -12.09 5.88
CA GLU A 63 -0.21 -13.06 6.84
C GLU A 63 1.31 -12.91 7.00
N ALA A 64 2.03 -12.74 5.89
CA ALA A 64 3.48 -12.51 5.91
C ALA A 64 3.85 -11.20 6.64
N LEU A 65 3.11 -10.10 6.38
CA LEU A 65 3.30 -8.83 7.06
C LEU A 65 3.03 -8.94 8.56
N GLU A 66 1.90 -9.53 8.94
CA GLU A 66 1.47 -9.66 10.33
C GLU A 66 2.47 -10.51 11.14
N GLN A 67 3.00 -11.59 10.55
CA GLN A 67 4.08 -12.38 11.14
C GLN A 67 5.34 -11.52 11.36
N ARG A 68 5.79 -10.76 10.35
CA ARG A 68 6.99 -9.92 10.46
C ARG A 68 6.83 -8.80 11.49
N LEU A 69 5.66 -8.18 11.55
CA LEU A 69 5.35 -7.17 12.57
C LEU A 69 5.41 -7.79 13.98
N ALA A 70 4.86 -8.99 14.18
CA ALA A 70 4.93 -9.70 15.46
C ALA A 70 6.37 -10.04 15.85
N GLU A 71 7.18 -10.55 14.91
CA GLU A 71 8.62 -10.80 15.10
C GLU A 71 9.39 -9.51 15.42
N GLY A 72 8.95 -8.38 14.89
CA GLY A 72 9.45 -7.04 15.18
C GLY A 72 8.98 -6.44 16.52
N GLY A 73 8.18 -7.19 17.29
CA GLY A 73 7.70 -6.78 18.62
C GLY A 73 6.40 -5.98 18.63
N PHE A 74 5.68 -5.88 17.51
CA PHE A 74 4.37 -5.24 17.45
C PHE A 74 3.25 -6.20 17.84
N ASP A 75 2.39 -5.78 18.77
CA ASP A 75 1.14 -6.50 19.06
C ASP A 75 0.06 -6.11 18.04
N VAL A 76 0.08 -6.78 16.89
CA VAL A 76 -0.84 -6.56 15.77
C VAL A 76 -2.29 -6.77 16.20
N GLN A 77 -2.56 -7.75 17.07
CA GLN A 77 -3.92 -8.05 17.53
C GLN A 77 -4.50 -6.92 18.40
N THR A 78 -3.68 -6.33 19.26
CA THR A 78 -4.08 -5.16 20.04
C THR A 78 -4.21 -3.92 19.16
N ALA A 79 -3.32 -3.72 18.19
CA ALA A 79 -3.43 -2.64 17.21
C ALA A 79 -4.75 -2.75 16.40
N ALA A 80 -5.10 -3.96 15.94
CA ALA A 80 -6.33 -4.23 15.22
C ALA A 80 -7.58 -3.99 16.06
N ARG A 81 -7.62 -4.48 17.31
CA ARG A 81 -8.74 -4.25 18.24
C ARG A 81 -8.99 -2.78 18.55
N ARG A 82 -7.97 -1.94 18.45
CA ARG A 82 -8.08 -0.49 18.67
C ARG A 82 -8.37 0.28 17.37
N GLY A 83 -8.44 -0.39 16.22
CA GLY A 83 -8.60 0.26 14.92
C GLY A 83 -7.33 0.90 14.38
N GLN A 84 -6.17 0.66 15.01
CA GLN A 84 -4.88 1.16 14.53
C GLN A 84 -4.35 0.38 13.33
N TYR A 85 -4.70 -0.91 13.22
CA TYR A 85 -4.30 -1.76 12.10
C TYR A 85 -5.56 -2.37 11.48
N ILE A 86 -5.89 -1.95 10.27
CA ILE A 86 -7.09 -2.35 9.54
C ILE A 86 -6.64 -3.13 8.32
N ALA A 87 -6.88 -4.43 8.31
CA ALA A 87 -6.47 -5.31 7.22
C ALA A 87 -7.69 -5.80 6.42
N LEU A 88 -7.64 -5.66 5.10
CA LEU A 88 -8.69 -6.06 4.17
C LEU A 88 -8.11 -6.90 3.05
N ASP A 89 -8.89 -7.87 2.58
CA ASP A 89 -8.56 -8.65 1.39
C ASP A 89 -8.65 -7.78 0.12
N ALA A 90 -7.60 -7.77 -0.68
CA ALA A 90 -7.52 -6.92 -1.87
C ALA A 90 -8.56 -7.28 -2.95
N ARG A 91 -8.79 -8.58 -3.19
CA ARG A 91 -9.78 -9.03 -4.18
C ARG A 91 -11.19 -8.63 -3.77
N ALA A 92 -11.58 -9.00 -2.56
CA ALA A 92 -12.90 -8.70 -2.02
C ALA A 92 -13.14 -7.19 -1.91
N THR A 93 -12.10 -6.39 -1.68
CA THR A 93 -12.22 -4.92 -1.67
C THR A 93 -12.44 -4.38 -3.09
N LEU A 94 -11.67 -4.84 -4.09
CA LEU A 94 -11.86 -4.48 -5.50
C LEU A 94 -13.29 -4.77 -5.97
N ASP A 95 -13.81 -5.96 -5.66
CA ASP A 95 -15.13 -6.41 -6.11
C ASP A 95 -16.29 -5.53 -5.60
N ARG A 96 -16.05 -4.69 -4.60
CA ARG A 96 -17.07 -3.76 -4.06
C ARG A 96 -17.20 -2.47 -4.86
N PHE A 97 -16.16 -2.05 -5.58
CA PHE A 97 -16.16 -0.79 -6.33
C PHE A 97 -15.80 -0.94 -7.80
N VAL A 98 -15.33 -2.11 -8.25
CA VAL A 98 -15.15 -2.39 -9.68
C VAL A 98 -16.45 -2.93 -10.24
N VAL A 99 -16.99 -2.24 -11.25
CA VAL A 99 -18.23 -2.61 -11.94
C VAL A 99 -17.92 -2.81 -13.42
N ASP A 100 -18.33 -3.96 -13.99
CA ASP A 100 -18.10 -4.30 -15.40
C ASP A 100 -16.65 -4.12 -15.87
N GLY A 101 -15.69 -4.43 -14.99
CA GLY A 101 -14.29 -4.30 -15.33
C GLY A 101 -13.72 -2.87 -15.20
N TRP A 102 -14.41 -1.93 -14.57
CA TRP A 102 -13.96 -0.55 -14.38
C TRP A 102 -14.10 -0.06 -12.93
N PRO A 103 -13.13 0.67 -12.35
CA PRO A 103 -13.28 1.27 -11.01
C PRO A 103 -14.33 2.38 -11.02
N ASP A 104 -15.38 2.22 -10.21
CA ASP A 104 -16.39 3.25 -9.99
C ASP A 104 -15.93 4.23 -8.90
N GLU A 105 -15.77 5.51 -9.27
CA GLU A 105 -15.25 6.55 -8.37
C GLU A 105 -16.14 6.76 -7.14
N VAL A 106 -17.47 6.69 -7.30
CA VAL A 106 -18.41 6.95 -6.20
C VAL A 106 -18.33 5.82 -5.17
N ARG A 107 -18.30 4.56 -5.63
CA ARG A 107 -18.16 3.38 -4.76
C ARG A 107 -16.79 3.30 -4.13
N PHE A 108 -15.73 3.64 -4.87
CA PHE A 108 -14.37 3.70 -4.33
C PHE A 108 -14.30 4.74 -3.21
N ARG A 109 -14.82 5.95 -3.44
CA ARG A 109 -14.82 7.02 -2.43
C ARG A 109 -15.67 6.67 -1.22
N ALA A 110 -16.86 6.11 -1.42
CA ALA A 110 -17.69 5.64 -0.31
C ALA A 110 -16.94 4.59 0.51
N LEU A 111 -16.32 3.59 -0.12
CA LEU A 111 -15.63 2.54 0.61
C LEU A 111 -14.34 3.01 1.29
N ILE A 112 -13.39 3.51 0.50
CA ILE A 112 -12.05 3.83 0.99
C ILE A 112 -12.06 5.14 1.78
N GLY A 113 -12.86 6.11 1.37
CA GLY A 113 -13.06 7.35 2.12
C GLY A 113 -13.66 7.10 3.50
N ASP A 114 -14.68 6.25 3.61
CA ASP A 114 -15.28 5.91 4.91
C ASP A 114 -14.28 5.17 5.81
N LEU A 115 -13.42 4.30 5.26
CA LEU A 115 -12.35 3.63 6.02
C LEU A 115 -11.36 4.65 6.59
N VAL A 116 -10.91 5.61 5.78
CA VAL A 116 -10.00 6.68 6.21
C VAL A 116 -10.67 7.57 7.26
N ALA A 117 -11.93 7.95 7.05
CA ALA A 117 -12.70 8.78 7.98
C ALA A 117 -12.89 8.07 9.33
N THR A 118 -13.27 6.78 9.32
CA THR A 118 -13.46 5.98 10.54
C THR A 118 -12.15 5.84 11.32
N ALA A 119 -11.03 5.59 10.64
CA ALA A 119 -9.73 5.54 11.29
C ALA A 119 -9.38 6.88 11.96
N ARG A 120 -9.76 8.01 11.34
CA ARG A 120 -9.52 9.36 11.85
C ARG A 120 -10.29 9.74 13.10
N GLU A 121 -11.38 9.05 13.38
CA GLU A 121 -12.12 9.26 14.64
C GLU A 121 -11.24 8.95 15.86
N HIS A 122 -10.27 8.05 15.71
CA HIS A 122 -9.41 7.56 16.80
C HIS A 122 -7.93 7.92 16.62
N TYR A 123 -7.49 8.19 15.38
CA TYR A 123 -6.09 8.44 15.05
C TYR A 123 -5.93 9.71 14.20
N PRO A 124 -5.12 10.70 14.61
CA PRO A 124 -5.00 11.95 13.87
C PRO A 124 -4.37 11.79 12.48
N CYS A 125 -3.60 10.72 12.29
CA CYS A 125 -2.90 10.39 11.05
C CYS A 125 -3.28 8.98 10.60
N VAL A 126 -3.41 8.82 9.27
CA VAL A 126 -3.70 7.54 8.61
C VAL A 126 -2.61 7.28 7.58
N ARG A 127 -2.28 6.01 7.37
CA ARG A 127 -1.44 5.48 6.29
C ARG A 127 -2.21 4.39 5.56
N ALA A 128 -2.02 4.25 4.26
CA ALA A 128 -2.69 3.22 3.48
C ALA A 128 -1.71 2.46 2.57
N PHE A 129 -1.88 1.15 2.49
CA PHE A 129 -1.26 0.28 1.51
C PHE A 129 -2.33 -0.40 0.65
N GLY A 130 -2.12 -0.42 -0.68
CA GLY A 130 -3.04 -1.04 -1.63
C GLY A 130 -2.35 -1.93 -2.67
N GLU A 131 -2.60 -3.24 -2.60
CA GLU A 131 -2.13 -4.22 -3.60
C GLU A 131 -3.12 -4.44 -4.76
N MET A 132 -4.32 -3.87 -4.64
CA MET A 132 -5.41 -4.01 -5.62
C MET A 132 -4.99 -3.61 -7.04
N VAL A 133 -4.11 -2.61 -7.17
CA VAL A 133 -3.61 -2.13 -8.45
C VAL A 133 -2.75 -3.19 -9.17
N GLY A 134 -1.97 -3.97 -8.41
CA GLY A 134 -1.19 -5.10 -8.92
C GLY A 134 -2.07 -6.25 -9.42
N LEU A 135 -3.19 -6.52 -8.73
CA LEU A 135 -4.16 -7.53 -9.15
C LEU A 135 -4.81 -7.19 -10.49
N LEU A 136 -5.29 -5.95 -10.65
CA LEU A 136 -5.87 -5.50 -11.93
C LEU A 136 -4.86 -5.55 -13.07
N TRP A 137 -3.59 -5.23 -12.78
CA TRP A 137 -2.54 -5.27 -13.77
C TRP A 137 -2.24 -6.70 -14.22
N ALA A 138 -2.13 -7.64 -13.28
CA ALA A 138 -1.91 -9.06 -13.57
C ALA A 138 -3.03 -9.68 -14.43
N GLU A 139 -4.25 -9.15 -14.35
CA GLU A 139 -5.39 -9.52 -15.20
C GLU A 139 -5.36 -8.91 -16.61
N GLY A 140 -4.34 -8.11 -16.94
CA GLY A 140 -4.27 -7.39 -18.21
C GLY A 140 -5.19 -6.16 -18.28
N ARG A 141 -5.80 -5.74 -17.16
CA ARG A 141 -6.75 -4.63 -17.09
C ARG A 141 -6.04 -3.30 -16.84
N HIS A 142 -5.01 -3.01 -17.64
CA HIS A 142 -4.09 -1.89 -17.41
C HIS A 142 -4.80 -0.52 -17.36
N ALA A 143 -5.79 -0.27 -18.22
CA ALA A 143 -6.55 0.99 -18.19
C ALA A 143 -7.34 1.17 -16.89
N ALA A 144 -7.94 0.09 -16.37
CA ALA A 144 -8.61 0.10 -15.09
C ALA A 144 -7.62 0.27 -13.92
N THR A 145 -6.41 -0.32 -14.02
CA THR A 145 -5.34 -0.07 -13.05
C THR A 145 -4.97 1.41 -13.00
N LEU A 146 -4.72 2.04 -14.15
CA LEU A 146 -4.37 3.47 -14.21
C LEU A 146 -5.49 4.36 -13.65
N GLU A 147 -6.75 4.01 -13.89
CA GLU A 147 -7.86 4.72 -13.28
C GLU A 147 -7.88 4.56 -11.76
N LEU A 148 -7.62 3.35 -11.25
CA LEU A 148 -7.51 3.13 -9.80
C LEU A 148 -6.35 3.93 -9.18
N GLU A 149 -5.20 4.01 -9.86
CA GLU A 149 -4.06 4.84 -9.42
C GLU A 149 -4.43 6.33 -9.37
N ARG A 150 -5.21 6.80 -10.34
CA ARG A 150 -5.72 8.17 -10.37
C ARG A 150 -6.65 8.44 -9.18
N LEU A 151 -7.58 7.53 -8.89
CA LEU A 151 -8.51 7.64 -7.76
C LEU A 151 -7.78 7.65 -6.42
N TRP A 152 -6.81 6.76 -6.25
CA TRP A 152 -5.94 6.70 -5.08
C TRP A 152 -5.15 7.98 -4.86
N THR A 153 -4.49 8.46 -5.90
CA THR A 153 -3.71 9.71 -5.88
C THR A 153 -4.59 10.89 -5.49
N ARG A 154 -5.78 10.99 -6.08
CA ARG A 154 -6.73 12.05 -5.75
C ARG A 154 -7.15 11.97 -4.28
N LEU A 155 -7.51 10.78 -3.80
CA LEU A 155 -7.97 10.60 -2.42
C LEU A 155 -6.85 10.90 -1.42
N CYS A 156 -5.62 10.43 -1.65
CA CYS A 156 -4.50 10.68 -0.72
C CYS A 156 -4.11 12.16 -0.67
N GLN A 157 -4.31 12.91 -1.77
CA GLN A 157 -4.13 14.36 -1.83
C GLN A 157 -5.23 15.13 -1.09
N GLU A 158 -6.49 14.79 -1.33
CA GLU A 158 -7.64 15.43 -0.69
C GLU A 158 -7.68 15.15 0.82
N GLU A 159 -7.52 13.90 1.20
CA GLU A 159 -7.55 13.49 2.60
C GLU A 159 -6.21 13.73 3.30
N ARG A 160 -5.08 13.88 2.58
CA ARG A 160 -3.73 14.09 3.16
C ARG A 160 -3.23 12.91 4.00
N PHE A 161 -3.07 11.75 3.38
CA PHE A 161 -2.36 10.61 3.96
C PHE A 161 -1.29 10.10 2.99
N PRO A 162 -0.18 9.51 3.47
CA PRO A 162 0.76 8.82 2.59
C PRO A 162 0.14 7.51 2.11
N LEU A 163 0.33 7.18 0.83
CA LEU A 163 -0.14 5.96 0.21
C LEU A 163 1.03 5.17 -0.36
N PHE A 164 1.01 3.86 -0.20
CA PHE A 164 1.99 2.94 -0.75
C PHE A 164 1.30 1.86 -1.61
N CYS A 165 1.73 1.75 -2.87
CA CYS A 165 1.34 0.68 -3.79
C CYS A 165 2.55 -0.18 -4.16
N ALA A 166 2.33 -1.42 -4.59
CA ALA A 166 3.40 -2.30 -5.01
C ALA A 166 3.01 -3.17 -6.21
N TYR A 167 4.01 -3.47 -7.04
CA TYR A 167 3.86 -4.36 -8.18
C TYR A 167 5.06 -5.30 -8.27
N SER A 168 4.80 -6.56 -8.56
CA SER A 168 5.86 -7.49 -8.96
C SER A 168 6.45 -7.08 -10.30
N GLN A 169 7.77 -6.98 -10.39
CA GLN A 169 8.49 -6.68 -11.63
C GLN A 169 8.21 -7.72 -12.72
N ALA A 170 7.86 -8.95 -12.34
CA ALA A 170 7.49 -10.01 -13.28
C ALA A 170 6.25 -9.66 -14.12
N LEU A 171 5.44 -8.69 -13.68
CA LEU A 171 4.26 -8.20 -14.41
C LEU A 171 4.61 -7.28 -15.59
N PHE A 172 5.86 -6.79 -15.66
CA PHE A 172 6.29 -5.86 -16.70
C PHE A 172 7.23 -6.55 -17.69
N ALA A 173 6.65 -7.14 -18.73
CA ALA A 173 7.43 -7.64 -19.87
C ALA A 173 7.99 -6.48 -20.72
N ASP A 174 7.28 -5.36 -20.78
CA ASP A 174 7.69 -4.14 -21.48
C ASP A 174 8.20 -3.10 -20.46
N PRO A 175 9.46 -2.64 -20.57
CA PRO A 175 9.99 -1.55 -19.74
C PRO A 175 9.15 -0.27 -19.77
N ALA A 176 8.48 0.05 -20.89
CA ALA A 176 7.64 1.23 -20.98
C ALA A 176 6.43 1.15 -20.04
N ALA A 177 5.91 -0.05 -19.79
CA ALA A 177 4.77 -0.25 -18.92
C ALA A 177 5.16 -0.05 -17.43
N ALA A 178 6.37 -0.45 -17.03
CA ALA A 178 6.92 -0.13 -15.72
C ALA A 178 7.10 1.39 -15.55
N GLU A 179 7.52 2.09 -16.61
CA GLU A 179 7.70 3.55 -16.57
C GLU A 179 6.37 4.29 -16.42
N LEU A 180 5.29 3.81 -17.05
CA LEU A 180 3.94 4.36 -16.84
C LEU A 180 3.52 4.31 -15.37
N ILE A 181 3.78 3.17 -14.69
CA ILE A 181 3.50 3.05 -13.26
C ILE A 181 4.40 3.98 -12.46
N ARG A 182 5.71 4.05 -12.74
CA ARG A 182 6.60 4.99 -12.05
C ARG A 182 6.14 6.44 -12.18
N ALA A 183 5.72 6.85 -13.38
CA ALA A 183 5.25 8.20 -13.65
C ALA A 183 3.91 8.55 -12.98
N ALA A 184 3.09 7.54 -12.66
CA ALA A 184 1.84 7.72 -11.92
C ALA A 184 2.06 7.97 -10.41
N HIS A 185 3.28 7.77 -9.91
CA HIS A 185 3.62 7.89 -8.49
C HIS A 185 4.61 9.02 -8.23
N ALA A 186 4.46 9.68 -7.09
CA ALA A 186 5.34 10.78 -6.70
C ALA A 186 6.74 10.27 -6.31
N ARG A 187 6.83 9.04 -5.80
CA ARG A 187 8.07 8.44 -5.31
C ARG A 187 8.14 6.96 -5.62
N VAL A 188 9.36 6.48 -5.79
CA VAL A 188 9.65 5.06 -5.94
C VAL A 188 10.47 4.61 -4.74
N CYS A 189 9.95 3.63 -3.99
CA CYS A 189 10.69 2.95 -2.94
C CYS A 189 11.89 2.21 -3.55
N PRO A 190 13.12 2.42 -3.04
CA PRO A 190 14.28 1.73 -3.53
C PRO A 190 14.26 0.25 -3.09
N PHE A 191 14.49 -0.64 -4.08
CA PHE A 191 14.56 -2.11 -3.99
C PHE A 191 13.22 -2.83 -3.83
#